data_AF-A0A7K9GAJ4-F1
#
_entry.id   AF-A0A7K9GAJ4-F1
#
_cell.length_a   1.000
_cell.length_b   1.000
_cell.length_c   1.000
_cell.angle_alpha   90.00
_cell.angle_beta   90.00
_cell.angle_gamma   90.00
#
_symmetry.space_group_name_H-M   'P 1'
#
loop_
_entity.id
_entity.type
_entity.pdbx_description
1 polymer ?
#
loop_
_entity_poly.entity_id
_entity_poly.type
_entity_poly.pdbx_seq_one_letter_code
_entity_poly.pdbx_strand_id
1 'polypeptide(L)'
;ECPLCLLPQPPEAFPSLGSCSHRSCRGCLQQYLRLAVTESRVPVSCPHCPAALQPHDVHRLLPEPALRDKYEEFLLRRLLVADPGTRWCPAPDCSYAVLAHGCAECPRLTCGREGCGTEFCYHCRQPWHPEGPCAPVPPAPSLATPTAQLEEPAHGLGQAGMGAHSSALLPHPISSSPAEAEDIKVCPRCSAFIMKINDGSCNRMNCTVCGCLFCWLCLQEISDVHFLSPSGCTFWGKRPWSRTRRILWQLGMVLGAPMVISLAAGVAVPVITIGIPIYMGRKVLGQSRRSSLSGCQQCLSVTSSVLLSLFVSPIITALTVGVGVPLVLTYVYGTVVLSLCR
;
A
#
# COMPACT_ATOMS: atom_id res chain seq x y z
N GLU A 1 -4.00 -21.01 35.75
CA GLU A 1 -2.59 -21.04 35.31
C GLU A 1 -2.37 -19.96 34.25
N CYS A 2 -1.14 -19.45 34.10
CA CYS A 2 -0.82 -18.47 33.05
C CYS A 2 -0.42 -19.18 31.74
N PRO A 3 -0.98 -18.82 30.58
CA PRO A 3 -0.65 -19.48 29.31
C PRO A 3 0.75 -19.17 28.76
N LEU A 4 1.48 -18.21 29.35
CA LEU A 4 2.84 -17.83 28.89
C LEU A 4 3.95 -18.51 29.71
N CYS A 5 3.85 -18.48 31.04
CA CYS A 5 4.83 -19.14 31.91
C CYS A 5 4.41 -20.53 32.40
N LEU A 6 3.17 -20.95 32.14
CA LEU A 6 2.58 -22.22 32.59
C LEU A 6 2.58 -22.40 34.12
N LEU A 7 2.77 -21.32 34.88
CA LEU A 7 2.75 -21.35 36.34
C LEU A 7 1.36 -20.96 36.89
N PRO A 8 0.93 -21.55 38.03
CA PRO A 8 -0.20 -21.05 38.79
C PRO A 8 0.15 -19.68 39.36
N GLN A 9 -0.79 -18.74 39.26
CA GLN A 9 -0.66 -17.37 39.71
C GLN A 9 -1.98 -16.97 40.37
N PRO A 10 -1.96 -16.10 41.38
CA PRO A 10 -3.17 -15.69 42.07
C PRO A 10 -4.03 -14.81 41.14
N PRO A 11 -5.36 -14.75 41.34
CA PRO A 11 -6.27 -14.05 40.43
C PRO A 11 -5.93 -12.57 40.23
N GLU A 12 -5.39 -11.89 41.23
CA GLU A 12 -5.01 -10.47 41.17
C GLU A 12 -3.80 -10.22 40.26
N ALA A 13 -3.01 -11.26 39.98
CA ALA A 13 -1.86 -11.18 39.07
C ALA A 13 -2.27 -11.15 37.59
N PHE A 14 -3.55 -11.28 37.25
CA PHE A 14 -4.07 -11.25 35.88
C PHE A 14 -4.77 -9.92 35.55
N PRO A 15 -4.05 -8.93 34.98
CA PRO A 15 -4.65 -7.67 34.56
C PRO A 15 -5.65 -7.90 33.42
N SER A 16 -6.73 -7.10 33.40
CA SER A 16 -7.67 -7.03 32.28
C SER A 16 -7.11 -6.14 31.17
N LEU A 17 -7.19 -6.60 29.92
CA LEU A 17 -6.84 -5.81 28.74
C LEU A 17 -8.11 -5.18 28.16
N GLY A 18 -8.02 -3.92 27.72
CA GLY A 18 -9.16 -3.21 27.13
C GLY A 18 -9.51 -3.65 25.71
N SER A 19 -8.55 -4.25 24.98
CA SER A 19 -8.73 -4.61 23.56
C SER A 19 -9.17 -6.05 23.30
N CYS A 20 -9.05 -6.96 24.27
CA CYS A 20 -9.47 -8.36 24.15
C CYS A 20 -9.66 -9.04 25.52
N SER A 21 -10.27 -10.23 25.54
CA SER A 21 -10.55 -10.99 26.77
C SER A 21 -9.44 -11.98 27.19
N HIS A 22 -8.31 -12.01 26.48
CA HIS A 22 -7.18 -12.90 26.79
C HIS A 22 -6.49 -12.48 28.10
N ARG A 23 -5.99 -13.48 28.85
CA ARG A 23 -5.39 -13.28 30.17
C ARG A 23 -3.98 -13.84 30.22
N SER A 24 -3.07 -13.12 30.84
CA SER A 24 -1.70 -13.55 31.13
C SER A 24 -1.25 -12.88 32.41
N CYS A 25 -0.35 -13.51 33.18
CA CYS A 25 0.08 -12.91 34.43
C CYS A 25 0.87 -11.62 34.16
N ARG A 26 0.84 -10.70 35.14
CA ARG A 26 1.46 -9.38 35.05
C ARG A 26 2.95 -9.46 34.72
N GLY A 27 3.66 -10.40 35.32
CA GLY A 27 5.10 -10.60 35.09
C GLY A 27 5.41 -10.95 33.62
N CYS A 28 4.64 -11.88 33.04
CA CYS A 28 4.83 -12.25 31.63
C CYS A 28 4.47 -11.10 30.68
N LEU A 29 3.38 -10.37 30.95
CA LEU A 29 3.00 -9.22 30.14
C LEU A 29 4.05 -8.10 30.22
N GLN A 30 4.59 -7.83 31.41
CA GLN A 30 5.68 -6.87 31.60
C GLN A 30 6.91 -7.26 30.79
N GLN A 31 7.34 -8.51 30.89
CA GLN A 31 8.50 -8.98 30.14
C GLN A 31 8.28 -8.91 28.62
N TYR A 32 7.09 -9.31 28.18
CA TYR A 32 6.68 -9.21 26.78
C TYR A 32 6.73 -7.75 26.28
N LEU A 33 6.19 -6.80 27.05
CA LEU A 33 6.20 -5.38 26.70
C LEU A 33 7.63 -4.82 26.67
N ARG A 34 8.48 -5.16 27.65
CA ARG A 34 9.89 -4.71 27.67
C ARG A 34 10.62 -5.15 26.41
N LEU A 35 10.46 -6.43 26.02
CA LEU A 35 11.05 -6.96 24.80
C LEU A 35 10.49 -6.26 23.56
N ALA A 36 9.16 -6.17 23.44
CA ALA A 36 8.50 -5.52 22.31
C ALA A 36 8.95 -4.06 22.11
N VAL A 37 9.05 -3.28 23.18
CA VAL A 37 9.52 -1.88 23.12
C VAL A 37 11.01 -1.81 22.79
N THR A 38 11.84 -2.65 23.42
CA THR A 38 13.30 -2.68 23.16
C THR A 38 13.60 -3.03 21.71
N GLU A 39 12.82 -3.93 21.11
CA GLU A 39 12.94 -4.36 19.72
C GLU A 39 12.11 -3.48 18.76
N SER A 40 11.62 -2.32 19.21
CA SER A 40 10.85 -1.34 18.41
C SER A 40 9.58 -1.88 17.72
N ARG A 41 8.99 -2.95 18.25
CA ARG A 41 7.76 -3.58 17.74
C ARG A 41 6.51 -2.86 18.24
N VAL A 42 6.22 -1.71 17.64
CA VAL A 42 5.06 -0.86 17.97
C VAL A 42 4.19 -0.66 16.71
N PRO A 43 2.83 -0.75 16.79
CA PRO A 43 2.03 -1.01 17.99
C PRO A 43 2.18 -2.44 18.52
N VAL A 44 2.13 -2.59 19.85
CA VAL A 44 2.26 -3.90 20.50
C VAL A 44 0.91 -4.63 20.46
N SER A 45 0.88 -5.85 19.94
CA SER A 45 -0.32 -6.69 19.91
C SER A 45 -0.45 -7.56 21.18
N CYS A 46 -1.64 -8.10 21.41
CA CYS A 46 -1.83 -9.13 22.42
C CYS A 46 -1.01 -10.39 22.09
N PRO A 47 -0.39 -11.07 23.07
CA PRO A 47 0.39 -12.29 22.81
C PRO A 47 -0.45 -13.47 22.28
N HIS A 48 -1.78 -13.40 22.38
CA HIS A 48 -2.70 -14.48 21.97
C HIS A 48 -3.53 -14.16 20.73
N CYS A 49 -3.55 -12.90 20.28
CA CYS A 49 -4.41 -12.49 19.17
C CYS A 49 -3.89 -11.22 18.47
N PRO A 50 -4.34 -10.91 17.24
CA PRO A 50 -3.82 -9.77 16.49
C PRO A 50 -4.24 -8.40 17.05
N ALA A 51 -5.12 -8.34 18.06
CA ALA A 51 -5.61 -7.09 18.63
C ALA A 51 -4.46 -6.26 19.23
N ALA A 52 -4.34 -5.00 18.82
CA ALA A 52 -3.39 -4.05 19.40
C ALA A 52 -3.75 -3.75 20.87
N LEU A 53 -2.74 -3.69 21.73
CA LEU A 53 -2.90 -3.24 23.11
C LEU A 53 -3.18 -1.73 23.14
N GLN A 54 -4.07 -1.32 24.03
CA GLN A 54 -4.35 0.09 24.24
C GLN A 54 -3.14 0.76 24.89
N PRO A 55 -2.77 2.00 24.51
CA PRO A 55 -1.66 2.72 25.13
C PRO A 55 -1.80 2.78 26.65
N HIS A 56 -3.01 3.02 27.16
CA HIS A 56 -3.29 3.02 28.61
C HIS A 56 -2.88 1.72 29.31
N ASP A 57 -3.15 0.56 28.69
CA ASP A 57 -2.75 -0.74 29.23
C ASP A 57 -1.23 -0.89 29.22
N VAL A 58 -0.56 -0.43 28.17
CA VAL A 58 0.91 -0.43 28.09
C VAL A 58 1.52 0.43 29.19
N HIS A 59 1.05 1.66 29.40
CA HIS A 59 1.55 2.55 30.47
C HIS A 59 1.33 1.97 31.86
N ARG A 60 0.17 1.35 32.11
CA ARG A 60 -0.16 0.73 33.40
C ARG A 60 0.67 -0.53 33.69
N LEU A 61 1.02 -1.28 32.65
CA LEU A 61 1.76 -2.52 32.78
C LEU A 61 3.28 -2.29 32.79
N LEU A 62 3.78 -1.26 32.12
CA LEU A 62 5.21 -0.95 31.99
C LEU A 62 5.66 0.06 33.08
N PRO A 63 6.33 -0.39 34.16
CA PRO A 63 6.68 0.49 35.27
C PRO A 63 7.84 1.44 34.94
N GLU A 64 8.74 1.06 34.03
CA GLU A 64 9.94 1.84 33.71
C GLU A 64 9.61 3.09 32.87
N PRO A 65 9.89 4.32 33.35
CA PRO A 65 9.58 5.54 32.61
C PRO A 65 10.31 5.62 31.27
N ALA A 66 11.60 5.31 31.23
CA ALA A 66 12.40 5.35 30.01
C ALA A 66 11.88 4.43 28.89
N LEU A 67 11.25 3.30 29.23
CA LEU A 67 10.62 2.43 28.22
C LEU A 67 9.26 2.96 27.78
N ARG A 68 8.51 3.65 28.67
CA ARG A 68 7.27 4.34 28.27
C ARG A 68 7.55 5.46 27.27
N ASP A 69 8.59 6.25 27.51
CA ASP A 69 9.00 7.33 26.61
C ASP A 69 9.38 6.78 25.23
N LYS A 70 10.17 5.69 25.19
CA LYS A 70 10.50 4.98 23.94
C LYS A 70 9.25 4.42 23.24
N TYR A 71 8.31 3.85 23.99
CA TYR A 71 7.06 3.35 23.43
C TYR A 71 6.27 4.47 22.77
N GLU A 72 6.13 5.63 23.43
CA GLU A 72 5.45 6.80 22.87
C GLU A 72 6.16 7.32 21.63
N GLU A 73 7.49 7.45 21.66
CA GLU A 73 8.29 7.89 20.51
C GLU A 73 8.11 6.94 19.31
N PHE A 74 8.22 5.62 19.53
CA PHE A 74 8.05 4.64 18.46
C PHE A 74 6.61 4.60 17.94
N LEU A 75 5.61 4.75 18.82
CA LEU A 75 4.20 4.81 18.44
C LEU A 75 3.94 6.04 17.58
N LEU A 76 4.39 7.22 18.03
CA LEU A 76 4.26 8.47 17.30
C LEU A 76 4.95 8.37 15.94
N ARG A 77 6.19 7.88 15.90
CA ARG A 77 6.92 7.67 14.65
C ARG A 77 6.14 6.77 13.70
N ARG A 78 5.54 5.69 14.20
CA ARG A 78 4.76 4.77 13.38
C ARG A 78 3.52 5.42 12.79
N LEU A 79 2.81 6.24 13.58
CA LEU A 79 1.63 6.98 13.15
C LEU A 79 1.99 8.06 12.12
N LEU A 80 3.05 8.82 12.36
CA LEU A 80 3.52 9.88 11.47
C LEU A 80 4.05 9.30 10.14
N VAL A 81 4.72 8.15 10.16
CA VAL A 81 5.17 7.47 8.93
C VAL A 81 4.00 7.05 8.02
N ALA A 82 2.82 6.80 8.60
CA ALA A 82 1.61 6.52 7.84
C ALA A 82 0.99 7.78 7.21
N ASP A 83 1.28 8.97 7.73
CA ASP A 83 0.76 10.23 7.20
C ASP A 83 1.54 10.68 5.94
N PRO A 84 0.84 10.98 4.81
CA PRO A 84 1.49 11.37 3.57
C PRO A 84 2.15 12.75 3.60
N GLY A 85 1.79 13.63 4.54
CA GLY A 85 2.39 14.97 4.70
C GLY A 85 3.68 14.96 5.53
N THR A 86 3.96 13.87 6.23
CA THR A 86 5.12 13.77 7.13
C THR A 86 6.41 13.57 6.35
N ARG A 87 7.44 14.36 6.69
CA ARG A 87 8.81 14.19 6.20
C ARG A 87 9.79 14.15 7.36
N TRP A 88 10.55 13.06 7.45
CA TRP A 88 11.59 12.89 8.46
C TRP A 88 12.87 13.59 8.04
N CYS A 89 13.54 14.22 9.00
CA CYS A 89 14.87 14.76 8.79
C CYS A 89 15.84 13.61 8.40
N PRO A 90 16.64 13.76 7.33
CA PRO A 90 17.59 12.73 6.91
C PRO A 90 18.89 12.73 7.72
N ALA A 91 19.09 13.69 8.63
CA ALA A 91 20.30 13.76 9.45
C ALA A 91 20.43 12.53 10.36
N PRO A 92 21.65 12.00 10.56
CA PRO A 92 21.88 10.88 11.47
C PRO A 92 21.39 11.25 12.87
N ASP A 93 20.77 10.28 13.55
CA ASP A 93 20.24 10.42 14.92
C ASP A 93 19.19 11.53 15.14
N CYS A 94 18.65 12.12 14.06
CA CYS A 94 17.59 13.11 14.15
C CYS A 94 16.20 12.46 14.02
N SER A 95 15.44 12.39 15.11
CA SER A 95 14.04 11.97 15.14
C SER A 95 13.04 13.11 14.88
N TYR A 96 13.46 14.23 14.27
CA TYR A 96 12.54 15.35 13.98
C TYR A 96 11.82 15.13 12.66
N ALA A 97 10.51 15.40 12.64
CA ALA A 97 9.67 15.32 11.45
C ALA A 97 8.98 16.66 11.20
N VAL A 98 8.83 17.00 9.92
CA VAL A 98 8.12 18.19 9.45
C VAL A 98 6.83 17.73 8.77
N LEU A 99 5.69 18.33 9.15
CA LEU A 99 4.41 18.13 8.50
C LEU A 99 4.24 19.18 7.40
N ALA A 100 4.33 18.77 6.14
CA ALA A 100 4.17 19.63 4.98
C ALA A 100 3.04 19.11 4.10
N HIS A 101 2.08 19.97 3.76
CA HIS A 101 0.90 19.62 2.95
C HIS A 101 0.84 20.52 1.71
N GLY A 102 0.30 19.99 0.60
CA GLY A 102 -0.11 20.82 -0.54
C GLY A 102 1.01 21.54 -1.30
N CYS A 103 2.25 21.08 -1.20
CA CYS A 103 3.38 21.67 -1.93
C CYS A 103 3.35 21.23 -3.41
N ALA A 104 3.13 22.19 -4.31
CA ALA A 104 3.08 21.96 -5.75
C ALA A 104 4.49 21.87 -6.40
N GLU A 105 5.47 22.55 -5.82
CA GLU A 105 6.89 22.53 -6.18
C GLU A 105 7.71 21.85 -5.08
N CYS A 106 8.98 21.52 -5.35
CA CYS A 106 9.90 20.98 -4.34
C CYS A 106 10.34 22.10 -3.37
N PRO A 107 9.70 22.29 -2.20
CA PRO A 107 10.13 23.32 -1.28
C PRO A 107 11.35 22.81 -0.52
N ARG A 108 12.24 23.74 -0.18
CA ARG A 108 13.30 23.49 0.78
C ARG A 108 12.69 23.39 2.18
N LEU A 109 12.80 22.22 2.80
CA LEU A 109 12.42 22.03 4.19
C LEU A 109 13.65 22.20 5.08
N THR A 110 13.46 22.87 6.22
CA THR A 110 14.50 23.03 7.24
C THR A 110 14.08 22.30 8.51
N CYS A 111 14.98 21.50 9.08
CA CYS A 111 14.75 20.82 10.34
C CYS A 111 14.63 21.84 11.49
N GLY A 112 13.51 21.82 12.22
CA GLY A 112 13.24 22.72 13.34
C GLY A 112 13.87 22.31 14.67
N ARG A 113 14.62 21.19 14.71
CA ARG A 113 15.32 20.77 15.92
C ARG A 113 16.50 21.71 16.20
N GLU A 114 16.58 22.21 17.43
CA GLU A 114 17.73 22.98 17.91
C GLU A 114 19.03 22.20 17.70
N GLY A 115 20.01 22.83 17.05
CA GLY A 115 21.31 22.22 16.76
C GLY A 115 21.38 21.30 15.54
N CYS A 116 20.27 21.00 14.85
CA CYS A 116 20.30 20.19 13.62
C CYS A 116 20.36 21.03 12.34
N GLY A 117 19.38 21.92 12.12
CA GLY A 117 19.34 22.87 11.00
C GLY A 117 19.43 22.27 9.58
N THR A 118 19.33 20.94 9.44
CA THR A 118 19.51 20.25 8.16
C THR A 118 18.42 20.63 7.17
N GLU A 119 18.82 21.00 5.96
CA GLU A 119 17.92 21.31 4.85
C GLU A 119 17.75 20.10 3.94
N PHE A 120 16.52 19.78 3.55
CA PHE A 120 16.21 18.62 2.74
C PHE A 120 15.00 18.84 1.82
N CYS A 121 14.92 18.04 0.76
CA CYS A 121 13.86 18.15 -0.24
C CYS A 121 12.60 17.38 0.17
N TYR A 122 11.44 18.02 -0.01
CA TYR A 122 10.13 17.39 0.27
C TYR A 122 9.84 16.15 -0.58
N HIS A 123 10.29 16.07 -1.85
CA HIS A 123 9.95 14.94 -2.73
C HIS A 123 10.93 13.78 -2.62
N CYS A 124 12.24 14.02 -2.76
CA CYS A 124 13.25 12.96 -2.74
C CYS A 124 13.76 12.61 -1.34
N ARG A 125 13.48 13.45 -0.33
CA ARG A 125 13.91 13.28 1.07
C ARG A 125 15.43 13.24 1.26
N GLN A 126 16.18 13.66 0.25
CA GLN A 126 17.63 13.81 0.30
C GLN A 126 18.01 15.21 0.80
N PRO A 127 19.28 15.42 1.21
CA PRO A 127 19.81 16.75 1.47
C PRO A 127 19.44 17.72 0.34
N TRP A 128 19.17 18.98 0.72
CA TRP A 128 18.68 19.98 -0.22
C TRP A 128 19.64 20.14 -1.40
N HIS A 129 19.09 20.10 -2.61
CA HIS A 129 19.84 20.27 -3.85
C HIS A 129 19.24 21.43 -4.67
N PRO A 130 20.05 22.42 -5.10
CA PRO A 130 19.57 23.56 -5.88
C PRO A 130 19.38 23.24 -7.38
N GLU A 131 20.00 22.17 -7.88
CA GLU A 131 20.11 21.88 -9.32
C GLU A 131 19.07 20.82 -9.77
N GLY A 132 18.04 21.23 -10.51
CA GLY A 132 17.21 20.32 -11.33
C GLY A 132 16.19 19.41 -10.62
N PRO A 133 15.41 18.61 -11.40
CA PRO A 133 14.44 17.66 -10.86
C PRO A 133 15.14 16.61 -9.99
N CYS A 134 14.47 16.19 -8.92
CA CYS A 134 14.94 15.15 -8.00
C CYS A 134 15.52 13.94 -8.76
N ALA A 135 16.79 13.62 -8.53
CA ALA A 135 17.35 12.37 -9.03
C ALA A 135 16.55 11.19 -8.45
N PRO A 136 16.21 10.16 -9.24
CA PRO A 136 15.56 8.97 -8.73
C PRO A 136 16.44 8.39 -7.61
N VAL A 137 15.83 8.06 -6.47
CA VAL A 137 16.52 7.45 -5.34
C VAL A 137 17.27 6.23 -5.88
N PRO A 138 18.63 6.20 -5.83
CA PRO A 138 19.36 5.02 -6.25
C PRO A 138 18.87 3.85 -5.38
N PRO A 139 18.66 2.65 -5.96
CA PRO A 139 18.44 1.47 -5.15
C PRO A 139 19.58 1.41 -4.14
N ALA A 140 19.26 1.09 -2.89
CA ALA A 140 20.27 0.98 -1.84
C ALA A 140 21.45 0.17 -2.39
N PRO A 141 22.71 0.59 -2.14
CA PRO A 141 23.84 -0.26 -2.47
C PRO A 141 23.52 -1.63 -1.88
N SER A 142 23.54 -2.66 -2.73
CA SER A 142 23.55 -4.03 -2.26
C SER A 142 24.55 -4.07 -1.10
N LEU A 143 24.21 -4.75 0.00
CA LEU A 143 25.22 -5.13 0.98
C LEU A 143 26.19 -6.10 0.28
N ALA A 144 27.05 -5.55 -0.57
CA ALA A 144 28.33 -6.14 -0.88
C ALA A 144 29.11 -5.99 0.41
N THR A 145 29.27 -7.12 1.09
CA THR A 145 30.20 -7.34 2.19
C THR A 145 31.47 -6.51 1.95
N PRO A 146 31.92 -5.66 2.89
CA PRO A 146 33.20 -5.01 2.74
C PRO A 146 34.27 -6.09 2.90
N THR A 147 34.77 -6.64 1.80
CA THR A 147 36.10 -7.23 1.80
C THR A 147 37.08 -6.09 1.99
N ALA A 148 37.40 -5.83 3.25
CA ALA A 148 38.62 -5.17 3.63
C ALA A 148 39.78 -5.94 2.98
N GLN A 149 40.38 -5.41 1.92
CA GLN A 149 41.77 -5.69 1.59
C GLN A 149 42.47 -4.41 1.14
N LEU A 150 43.60 -4.22 1.79
CA LEU A 150 44.45 -3.05 1.90
C LEU A 150 44.90 -2.49 0.55
N GLU A 151 45.11 -1.18 0.54
CA GLU A 151 46.00 -0.49 -0.38
C GLU A 151 47.41 -1.09 -0.31
N GLU A 152 48.01 -1.39 -1.46
CA GLU A 152 49.47 -1.29 -1.68
C GLU A 152 49.71 -0.94 -3.18
N PRO A 153 50.55 0.06 -3.50
CA PRO A 153 50.78 0.54 -4.86
C PRO A 153 52.07 -0.04 -5.47
N ALA A 154 52.07 -0.39 -6.77
CA ALA A 154 53.34 -0.58 -7.49
C ALA A 154 53.25 -0.39 -9.02
N HIS A 155 54.27 0.32 -9.49
CA HIS A 155 54.65 0.74 -10.83
C HIS A 155 54.81 -0.38 -11.89
N GLY A 156 54.52 -0.03 -13.16
CA GLY A 156 55.55 0.05 -14.22
C GLY A 156 55.82 -1.13 -15.18
N LEU A 157 55.64 -0.84 -16.47
CA LEU A 157 56.35 -1.32 -17.69
C LEU A 157 56.15 -2.76 -18.24
N GLY A 158 56.03 -2.85 -19.58
CA GLY A 158 56.64 -3.95 -20.35
C GLY A 158 55.89 -4.47 -21.60
N GLN A 159 56.50 -4.29 -22.76
CA GLN A 159 56.05 -4.60 -24.13
C GLN A 159 55.93 -6.09 -24.55
N ALA A 160 55.04 -6.31 -25.53
CA ALA A 160 55.15 -7.06 -26.81
C ALA A 160 55.74 -8.49 -26.92
N GLY A 161 55.05 -9.36 -27.67
CA GLY A 161 55.61 -10.58 -28.28
C GLY A 161 54.57 -11.48 -28.95
N MET A 162 54.85 -11.93 -30.18
CA MET A 162 53.92 -12.52 -31.17
C MET A 162 53.97 -14.07 -31.21
N GLY A 163 52.92 -14.70 -31.77
CA GLY A 163 53.07 -15.89 -32.64
C GLY A 163 52.43 -17.22 -32.21
N ALA A 164 51.27 -17.52 -32.82
CA ALA A 164 50.73 -18.81 -33.31
C ALA A 164 50.96 -20.13 -32.56
N HIS A 165 49.89 -20.91 -32.34
CA HIS A 165 49.55 -22.14 -33.09
C HIS A 165 48.19 -22.73 -32.61
N SER A 166 47.44 -23.25 -33.57
CA SER A 166 46.00 -23.59 -33.51
C SER A 166 45.62 -24.87 -32.75
N SER A 167 44.33 -24.87 -32.38
CA SER A 167 43.42 -26.03 -32.29
C SER A 167 43.47 -26.91 -31.04
N ALA A 168 42.62 -26.58 -30.06
CA ALA A 168 41.90 -27.59 -29.26
C ALA A 168 40.65 -26.98 -28.58
N LEU A 169 39.48 -27.53 -28.90
CA LEU A 169 38.26 -27.61 -28.09
C LEU A 169 37.64 -26.29 -27.58
N LEU A 170 36.66 -25.79 -28.34
CA LEU A 170 35.54 -25.02 -27.79
C LEU A 170 34.54 -25.99 -27.15
N PRO A 171 34.19 -25.79 -25.88
CA PRO A 171 32.79 -25.82 -25.48
C PRO A 171 32.38 -24.42 -25.04
N HIS A 172 31.27 -23.98 -25.63
CA HIS A 172 30.47 -22.80 -25.33
C HIS A 172 30.60 -22.27 -23.89
N PRO A 173 30.72 -20.94 -23.68
CA PRO A 173 30.39 -20.39 -22.39
C PRO A 173 28.90 -20.66 -22.17
N ILE A 174 28.63 -21.62 -21.28
CA ILE A 174 27.33 -21.76 -20.65
C ILE A 174 27.03 -20.38 -20.11
N SER A 175 26.05 -19.70 -20.73
CA SER A 175 25.42 -18.56 -20.13
C SER A 175 24.75 -19.08 -18.87
N SER A 176 25.48 -19.06 -17.75
CA SER A 176 24.87 -19.09 -16.44
C SER A 176 24.05 -17.80 -16.39
N SER A 177 22.76 -17.99 -16.63
CA SER A 177 21.67 -17.08 -16.27
C SER A 177 22.08 -16.26 -15.04
N PRO A 178 21.90 -14.92 -15.03
CA PRO A 178 21.90 -14.22 -13.76
C PRO A 178 20.77 -14.88 -12.96
N ALA A 179 21.17 -15.60 -11.90
CA ALA A 179 20.25 -16.14 -10.91
C ALA A 179 19.28 -15.02 -10.55
N GLU A 180 17.99 -15.32 -10.58
CA GLU A 180 16.90 -14.38 -10.33
C GLU A 180 17.18 -13.63 -9.02
N ALA A 181 17.71 -12.41 -9.12
CA ALA A 181 17.97 -11.59 -7.96
C ALA A 181 16.61 -11.33 -7.31
N GLU A 182 16.51 -11.67 -6.02
CA GLU A 182 15.42 -11.22 -5.17
C GLU A 182 15.52 -9.70 -5.07
N ASP A 183 14.88 -9.00 -6.01
CA ASP A 183 14.93 -7.54 -6.10
C ASP A 183 14.28 -6.92 -4.86
N ILE A 184 15.11 -6.57 -3.87
CA ILE A 184 14.68 -5.73 -2.74
C ILE A 184 14.37 -4.35 -3.29
N LYS A 185 13.15 -3.86 -3.04
CA LYS A 185 12.72 -2.51 -3.43
C LYS A 185 12.30 -1.72 -2.21
N VAL A 186 12.27 -0.40 -2.35
CA VAL A 186 11.90 0.51 -1.25
C VAL A 186 10.45 0.97 -1.36
N CYS A 187 9.78 1.09 -0.23
CA CYS A 187 8.47 1.70 -0.13
C CYS A 187 8.53 3.17 -0.58
N PRO A 188 7.65 3.63 -1.49
CA PRO A 188 7.68 5.03 -1.94
C PRO A 188 7.38 6.03 -0.83
N ARG A 189 6.60 5.65 0.21
CA ARG A 189 6.24 6.55 1.31
C ARG A 189 7.28 6.62 2.43
N CYS A 190 7.76 5.47 2.89
CA CYS A 190 8.58 5.40 4.10
C CYS A 190 9.99 4.84 3.86
N SER A 191 10.34 4.53 2.61
CA SER A 191 11.63 3.93 2.22
C SER A 191 11.97 2.60 2.89
N ALA A 192 11.02 1.96 3.58
CA ALA A 192 11.19 0.62 4.12
C ALA A 192 11.55 -0.37 2.99
N PHE A 193 12.52 -1.24 3.24
CA PHE A 193 12.88 -2.31 2.33
C PHE A 193 11.78 -3.36 2.29
N ILE A 194 11.38 -3.73 1.08
CA ILE A 194 10.32 -4.68 0.79
C ILE A 194 10.87 -5.70 -0.20
N MET A 195 10.75 -6.97 0.17
CA MET A 195 11.07 -8.10 -0.68
C MET A 195 9.78 -8.72 -1.19
N LYS A 196 9.75 -9.08 -2.47
CA LYS A 196 8.64 -9.79 -3.10
C LYS A 196 9.18 -11.01 -3.83
N ILE A 197 8.48 -12.13 -3.70
CA ILE A 197 8.75 -13.32 -4.51
C ILE A 197 8.41 -12.99 -5.98
N ASN A 198 9.35 -13.23 -6.89
CA ASN A 198 9.23 -12.88 -8.30
C ASN A 198 8.50 -13.98 -9.12
N ASP A 199 7.40 -14.51 -8.60
CA ASP A 199 6.55 -15.55 -9.21
C ASP A 199 5.52 -14.99 -10.22
N GLY A 200 5.48 -13.68 -10.41
CA GLY A 200 4.46 -13.02 -11.23
C GLY A 200 3.14 -12.77 -10.49
N SER A 201 3.12 -12.91 -9.16
CA SER A 201 2.02 -12.54 -8.27
C SER A 201 1.65 -11.06 -8.34
N CYS A 202 0.57 -10.70 -7.65
CA CYS A 202 -0.04 -9.37 -7.64
C CYS A 202 1.00 -8.24 -7.45
N ASN A 203 0.93 -7.21 -8.31
CA ASN A 203 1.81 -6.05 -8.24
C ASN A 203 1.28 -4.94 -7.31
N ARG A 204 0.09 -5.09 -6.74
CA ARG A 204 -0.42 -4.24 -5.66
C ARG A 204 0.21 -4.68 -4.35
N MET A 205 1.23 -3.96 -3.90
CA MET A 205 1.92 -4.20 -2.64
C MET A 205 1.33 -3.32 -1.53
N ASN A 206 1.36 -3.85 -0.30
CA ASN A 206 1.08 -3.08 0.92
C ASN A 206 2.36 -3.00 1.74
N CYS A 207 2.80 -1.78 2.08
CA CYS A 207 3.93 -1.62 2.98
C CYS A 207 3.54 -2.01 4.40
N THR A 208 4.21 -3.01 4.97
CA THR A 208 3.98 -3.43 6.36
C THR A 208 4.41 -2.39 7.39
N VAL A 209 5.18 -1.36 7.00
CA VAL A 209 5.64 -0.27 7.87
C VAL A 209 4.64 0.88 7.91
N CYS A 210 4.35 1.50 6.77
CA CYS A 210 3.48 2.69 6.71
C CYS A 210 2.05 2.42 6.23
N GLY A 211 1.74 1.18 5.81
CA GLY A 211 0.42 0.80 5.30
C GLY A 211 0.07 1.37 3.92
N CYS A 212 0.99 2.07 3.24
CA CYS A 212 0.69 2.63 1.93
C CYS A 212 0.54 1.50 0.89
N LEU A 213 -0.44 1.66 0.01
CA LEU A 213 -0.59 0.81 -1.17
C LEU A 213 0.27 1.38 -2.30
N PHE A 214 1.10 0.54 -2.91
CA PHE A 214 1.97 0.96 -4.01
C PHE A 214 2.12 -0.14 -5.07
N CYS A 215 2.61 0.24 -6.25
CA CYS A 215 2.82 -0.67 -7.36
C CYS A 215 4.27 -1.18 -7.36
N TRP A 216 4.46 -2.50 -7.38
CA TRP A 216 5.79 -3.12 -7.42
C TRP A 216 6.61 -2.77 -8.66
N LEU A 217 5.92 -2.52 -9.78
CA LEU A 217 6.57 -2.29 -11.08
C LEU A 217 7.12 -0.87 -11.21
N CYS A 218 6.38 0.15 -10.78
CA CYS A 218 6.76 1.55 -10.93
C CYS A 218 7.15 2.26 -9.63
N LEU A 219 7.00 1.59 -8.47
CA LEU A 219 7.29 2.14 -7.14
C LEU A 219 6.58 3.47 -6.87
N GLN A 220 5.33 3.58 -7.30
CA GLN A 220 4.46 4.72 -7.01
C GLN A 220 3.31 4.29 -6.12
N GLU A 221 2.84 5.21 -5.27
CA GLU A 221 1.60 5.02 -4.53
C GLU A 221 0.44 4.85 -5.51
N ILE A 222 -0.41 3.85 -5.26
CA ILE A 222 -1.52 3.53 -6.16
C ILE A 222 -2.81 4.16 -5.67
N SER A 223 -3.61 4.65 -6.62
CA SER A 223 -5.03 4.89 -6.45
C SER A 223 -5.84 3.72 -7.01
N ASP A 224 -7.15 3.68 -6.73
CA ASP A 224 -8.04 2.61 -7.18
C ASP A 224 -8.06 2.42 -8.70
N VAL A 225 -7.65 3.45 -9.46
CA VAL A 225 -7.59 3.44 -10.92
C VAL A 225 -6.18 3.17 -11.47
N HIS A 226 -5.13 2.95 -10.67
CA HIS A 226 -3.75 2.84 -11.17
C HIS A 226 -3.54 1.77 -12.27
N PHE A 227 -4.16 0.60 -12.10
CA PHE A 227 -4.07 -0.52 -13.05
C PHE A 227 -5.10 -0.44 -14.20
N LEU A 228 -6.06 0.47 -14.08
CA LEU A 228 -7.04 0.83 -15.14
C LEU A 228 -6.57 2.06 -15.94
N SER A 229 -5.66 2.82 -15.35
CA SER A 229 -5.04 4.03 -15.88
C SER A 229 -3.95 3.64 -16.87
N PRO A 230 -3.63 4.50 -17.84
CA PRO A 230 -2.61 4.22 -18.84
C PRO A 230 -1.20 4.06 -18.28
N SER A 231 -0.97 4.01 -16.96
CA SER A 231 0.34 3.81 -16.32
C SER A 231 1.21 2.71 -16.96
N GLY A 232 0.59 1.71 -17.61
CA GLY A 232 1.27 0.62 -18.29
C GLY A 232 1.76 -0.47 -17.33
N CYS A 233 1.41 -0.37 -16.03
CA CYS A 233 1.70 -1.39 -15.04
C CYS A 233 0.60 -2.45 -15.04
N THR A 234 1.00 -3.73 -15.07
CA THR A 234 0.04 -4.83 -15.01
C THR A 234 -0.31 -5.18 -13.57
N PHE A 235 -1.55 -5.62 -13.36
CA PHE A 235 -1.97 -6.15 -12.06
C PHE A 235 -1.24 -7.46 -11.72
N TRP A 236 -1.03 -8.31 -12.72
CA TRP A 236 -0.33 -9.60 -12.63
C TRP A 236 0.88 -9.63 -13.58
N GLY A 237 1.92 -10.39 -13.22
CA GLY A 237 3.10 -10.61 -14.05
C GLY A 237 4.34 -9.81 -13.63
N LYS A 238 5.48 -10.14 -14.25
CA LYS A 238 6.81 -9.67 -13.82
C LYS A 238 7.23 -8.31 -14.39
N ARG A 239 6.60 -7.82 -15.47
CA ARG A 239 7.06 -6.62 -16.21
C ARG A 239 5.88 -5.73 -16.61
N PRO A 240 6.08 -4.40 -16.68
CA PRO A 240 5.10 -3.50 -17.25
C PRO A 240 4.90 -3.80 -18.74
N TRP A 241 3.79 -3.31 -19.30
CA TRP A 241 3.52 -3.42 -20.73
C TRP A 241 4.57 -2.72 -21.57
N SER A 242 4.95 -3.38 -22.67
CA SER A 242 5.74 -2.72 -23.71
C SER A 242 4.95 -1.55 -24.30
N ARG A 243 5.68 -0.54 -24.80
CA ARG A 243 5.08 0.67 -25.39
C ARG A 243 4.03 0.33 -26.47
N THR A 244 4.34 -0.60 -27.36
CA THR A 244 3.42 -1.05 -28.42
C THR A 244 2.15 -1.68 -27.88
N ARG A 245 2.25 -2.55 -26.87
CA ARG A 245 1.07 -3.19 -26.25
C ARG A 245 0.21 -2.19 -25.51
N ARG A 246 0.85 -1.24 -24.82
CA ARG A 246 0.17 -0.13 -24.15
C ARG A 246 -0.62 0.73 -25.13
N ILE A 247 0.01 1.17 -26.22
CA ILE A 247 -0.65 1.98 -27.26
C ILE A 247 -1.79 1.19 -27.92
N LEU A 248 -1.55 -0.08 -28.29
CA LEU A 248 -2.57 -0.93 -28.91
C LEU A 248 -3.81 -1.08 -28.01
N TRP A 249 -3.60 -1.31 -26.72
CA TRP A 249 -4.71 -1.43 -25.77
C TRP A 249 -5.44 -0.11 -25.55
N GLN A 250 -4.71 1.01 -25.43
CA GLN A 250 -5.33 2.33 -25.31
C GLN A 250 -6.17 2.68 -26.55
N LEU A 251 -5.66 2.40 -27.76
CA LEU A 251 -6.42 2.56 -29.00
C LEU A 251 -7.66 1.65 -29.02
N GLY A 252 -7.51 0.39 -28.60
CA GLY A 252 -8.63 -0.55 -28.47
C GLY A 252 -9.71 -0.05 -27.50
N MET A 253 -9.32 0.52 -26.36
CA MET A 253 -10.24 1.11 -25.38
C MET A 253 -10.97 2.33 -25.95
N VAL A 254 -10.26 3.23 -26.64
CA VAL A 254 -10.85 4.43 -27.25
C VAL A 254 -11.85 4.05 -28.35
N LEU A 255 -11.47 3.14 -29.25
CA LEU A 255 -12.32 2.69 -30.36
C LEU A 255 -13.50 1.83 -29.88
N GLY A 256 -13.28 0.98 -28.86
CA GLY A 256 -14.28 0.08 -28.32
C GLY A 256 -15.26 0.72 -27.34
N ALA A 257 -14.88 1.84 -26.70
CA ALA A 257 -15.68 2.47 -25.66
C ALA A 257 -17.13 2.80 -26.07
N PRO A 258 -17.41 3.43 -27.24
CA PRO A 258 -18.80 3.73 -27.64
C PRO A 258 -19.68 2.50 -27.71
N MET A 259 -19.14 1.40 -28.27
CA MET A 259 -19.87 0.14 -28.41
C MET A 259 -20.13 -0.50 -27.04
N VAL A 260 -19.10 -0.61 -26.21
CA VAL A 260 -19.20 -1.23 -24.87
C VAL A 260 -20.13 -0.43 -23.96
N ILE A 261 -20.02 0.90 -23.96
CA ILE A 261 -20.87 1.78 -23.14
C ILE A 261 -22.32 1.69 -23.60
N SER A 262 -22.58 1.70 -24.90
CA SER A 262 -23.94 1.58 -25.44
C SER A 262 -24.58 0.25 -25.09
N LEU A 263 -23.83 -0.86 -25.22
CA LEU A 263 -24.30 -2.19 -24.85
C LEU A 263 -24.57 -2.29 -23.34
N ALA A 264 -23.64 -1.80 -22.51
CA ALA A 264 -23.79 -1.82 -21.06
C ALA A 264 -24.99 -0.99 -20.59
N ALA A 265 -25.17 0.22 -21.13
CA ALA A 265 -26.33 1.05 -20.84
C ALA A 265 -27.63 0.37 -21.31
N GLY A 266 -27.63 -0.23 -22.51
CA GLY A 266 -28.78 -0.96 -23.05
C GLY A 266 -29.21 -2.15 -22.20
N VAL A 267 -28.29 -2.82 -21.50
CA VAL A 267 -28.62 -3.90 -20.55
C VAL A 267 -28.96 -3.37 -19.15
N ALA A 268 -28.25 -2.34 -18.66
CA ALA A 268 -28.45 -1.82 -17.32
C ALA A 268 -29.83 -1.15 -17.16
N VAL A 269 -30.29 -0.41 -18.16
CA VAL A 269 -31.59 0.28 -18.16
C VAL A 269 -32.76 -0.69 -17.86
N PRO A 270 -32.99 -1.77 -18.63
CA PRO A 270 -34.08 -2.70 -18.36
C PRO A 270 -33.90 -3.45 -17.03
N VAL A 271 -32.67 -3.80 -16.65
CA VAL A 271 -32.39 -4.47 -15.37
C VAL A 271 -32.77 -3.59 -14.19
N ILE A 272 -32.46 -2.29 -14.23
CA ILE A 272 -32.78 -1.35 -13.13
C ILE A 272 -34.28 -1.04 -13.15
N THR A 273 -34.84 -0.66 -14.30
CA THR A 273 -36.24 -0.25 -14.43
C THR A 273 -37.23 -1.35 -14.06
N ILE A 274 -37.00 -2.59 -14.51
CA ILE A 274 -37.89 -3.74 -14.27
C ILE A 274 -37.46 -4.53 -13.02
N GLY A 275 -36.16 -4.68 -12.80
CA GLY A 275 -35.63 -5.49 -11.70
C GLY A 275 -35.87 -4.89 -10.32
N ILE A 276 -35.78 -3.57 -10.15
CA ILE A 276 -36.02 -2.91 -8.85
C ILE A 276 -37.46 -3.13 -8.36
N PRO A 277 -38.51 -2.92 -9.18
CA PRO A 277 -39.88 -3.22 -8.76
C PRO A 277 -40.14 -4.67 -8.40
N ILE A 278 -39.59 -5.61 -9.18
CA ILE A 278 -39.71 -7.05 -8.89
C ILE A 278 -39.00 -7.39 -7.57
N TYR A 279 -37.80 -6.85 -7.36
CA TYR A 279 -37.02 -7.07 -6.15
C TYR A 279 -37.74 -6.53 -4.90
N MET A 280 -38.23 -5.29 -4.96
CA MET A 280 -38.94 -4.67 -3.85
C MET A 280 -40.24 -5.41 -3.52
N GLY A 281 -41.01 -5.80 -4.54
CA GLY A 281 -42.21 -6.61 -4.35
C GLY A 281 -41.92 -7.93 -3.64
N ARG A 282 -40.89 -8.68 -4.07
CA ARG A 282 -40.48 -9.95 -3.43
C ARG A 282 -39.96 -9.76 -2.01
N LYS A 283 -39.16 -8.72 -1.78
CA LYS A 283 -38.57 -8.42 -0.47
C LYS A 283 -39.67 -8.11 0.55
N VAL A 284 -40.61 -7.24 0.21
CA VAL A 284 -41.72 -6.86 1.09
C VAL A 284 -42.69 -8.03 1.28
N LEU A 285 -42.98 -8.82 0.25
CA LEU A 285 -43.77 -10.05 0.40
C LEU A 285 -43.15 -11.03 1.41
N GLY A 286 -41.83 -11.24 1.34
CA GLY A 286 -41.10 -12.10 2.26
C GLY A 286 -41.07 -11.57 3.70
N GLN A 287 -40.92 -10.27 3.87
CA GLN A 287 -40.98 -9.62 5.19
C GLN A 287 -42.40 -9.65 5.76
N SER A 288 -43.41 -9.32 4.97
CA SER A 288 -44.81 -9.31 5.38
C SER A 288 -45.33 -10.71 5.75
N ARG A 289 -44.83 -11.77 5.13
CA ARG A 289 -45.13 -13.17 5.52
C ARG A 289 -44.54 -13.54 6.88
N ARG A 290 -43.48 -12.86 7.31
CA ARG A 290 -42.79 -13.10 8.58
C ARG A 290 -43.41 -12.30 9.74
N SER A 291 -44.08 -11.19 9.43
CA SER A 291 -44.91 -10.43 10.36
C SER A 291 -46.36 -10.94 10.38
N SER A 292 -47.06 -10.91 11.52
CA SER A 292 -48.48 -11.30 11.62
C SER A 292 -49.45 -10.21 11.11
N LEU A 293 -49.22 -9.67 9.91
CA LEU A 293 -50.07 -8.64 9.31
C LEU A 293 -51.36 -9.27 8.75
N SER A 294 -52.46 -8.52 8.79
CA SER A 294 -53.72 -8.93 8.15
C SER A 294 -53.58 -8.95 6.61
N GLY A 295 -54.34 -9.81 5.92
CA GLY A 295 -54.23 -9.96 4.46
C GLY A 295 -54.42 -8.66 3.66
N CYS A 296 -55.29 -7.77 4.15
CA CYS A 296 -55.49 -6.44 3.56
C CYS A 296 -54.27 -5.52 3.74
N GLN A 297 -53.68 -5.50 4.94
CA GLN A 297 -52.46 -4.72 5.22
C GLN A 297 -51.25 -5.24 4.43
N GLN A 298 -51.15 -6.56 4.23
CA GLN A 298 -50.12 -7.16 3.40
C GLN A 298 -50.26 -6.74 1.92
N CYS A 299 -51.48 -6.75 1.38
CA CYS A 299 -51.75 -6.30 0.03
C CYS A 299 -51.41 -4.80 -0.16
N LEU A 300 -51.82 -3.95 0.78
CA LEU A 300 -51.52 -2.51 0.76
C LEU A 300 -50.02 -2.21 0.85
N SER A 301 -49.29 -2.91 1.72
CA SER A 301 -47.85 -2.73 1.88
C SER A 301 -47.07 -3.11 0.62
N VAL A 302 -47.44 -4.23 -0.03
CA VAL A 302 -46.77 -4.70 -1.25
C VAL A 302 -47.09 -3.79 -2.43
N THR A 303 -48.36 -3.43 -2.64
CA THR A 303 -48.77 -2.55 -3.74
C THR A 303 -48.17 -1.16 -3.62
N SER A 304 -48.16 -0.57 -2.41
CA SER A 304 -47.50 0.71 -2.15
C SER A 304 -45.99 0.66 -2.43
N SER A 305 -45.29 -0.38 -1.99
CA SER A 305 -43.86 -0.53 -2.26
C SER A 305 -43.54 -0.72 -3.73
N VAL A 306 -44.36 -1.46 -4.48
CA VAL A 306 -44.16 -1.66 -5.92
C VAL A 306 -44.44 -0.35 -6.67
N LEU A 307 -45.52 0.36 -6.36
CA LEU A 307 -45.83 1.65 -6.96
C LEU A 307 -44.69 2.66 -6.72
N LEU A 308 -44.21 2.78 -5.48
CA LEU A 308 -43.09 3.67 -5.18
C LEU A 308 -41.83 3.29 -5.99
N SER A 309 -41.53 2.00 -6.10
CA SER A 309 -40.37 1.53 -6.86
C SER A 309 -40.47 1.78 -8.36
N LEU A 310 -41.68 1.82 -8.94
CA LEU A 310 -41.91 2.17 -10.35
C LEU A 310 -41.63 3.65 -10.62
N PHE A 311 -41.78 4.53 -9.63
CA PHE A 311 -41.38 5.94 -9.74
C PHE A 311 -39.89 6.15 -9.48
N VAL A 312 -39.30 5.40 -8.56
CA VAL A 312 -37.89 5.55 -8.17
C VAL A 312 -36.94 4.90 -9.18
N SER A 313 -37.30 3.78 -9.81
CA SER A 313 -36.41 3.05 -10.72
C SER A 313 -36.01 3.85 -11.98
N PRO A 314 -36.89 4.64 -12.64
CA PRO A 314 -36.51 5.48 -13.77
C PRO A 314 -35.60 6.64 -13.36
N ILE A 315 -35.79 7.19 -12.15
CA ILE A 315 -34.93 8.26 -11.61
C ILE A 315 -33.51 7.71 -11.38
N ILE A 316 -33.40 6.54 -10.74
CA ILE A 316 -32.10 5.87 -10.54
C ILE A 316 -31.45 5.58 -11.89
N THR A 317 -32.23 5.08 -12.86
CA THR A 317 -31.73 4.76 -14.20
C THR A 317 -31.23 6.02 -14.93
N ALA A 318 -31.97 7.13 -14.84
CA ALA A 318 -31.58 8.39 -15.44
C ALA A 318 -30.30 8.94 -14.80
N LEU A 319 -30.13 8.82 -13.47
CA LEU A 319 -28.91 9.21 -12.79
C LEU A 319 -27.71 8.32 -13.16
N THR A 320 -27.90 7.00 -13.21
CA THR A 320 -26.81 6.07 -13.52
C THR A 320 -26.31 6.23 -14.94
N VAL A 321 -27.21 6.35 -15.92
CA VAL A 321 -26.83 6.58 -17.32
C VAL A 321 -26.38 8.02 -17.52
N GLY A 322 -27.13 8.99 -17.01
CA GLY A 322 -26.89 10.42 -17.23
C GLY A 322 -25.61 10.95 -16.58
N VAL A 323 -25.18 10.39 -15.45
CA VAL A 323 -23.90 10.74 -14.81
C VAL A 323 -22.80 9.75 -15.18
N GLY A 324 -23.11 8.45 -15.20
CA GLY A 324 -22.13 7.40 -15.43
C GLY A 324 -21.56 7.41 -16.85
N VAL A 325 -22.40 7.56 -17.88
CA VAL A 325 -21.93 7.56 -19.28
C VAL A 325 -20.99 8.75 -19.55
N PRO A 326 -21.34 10.01 -19.21
CA PRO A 326 -20.41 11.12 -19.40
C PRO A 326 -19.11 10.98 -18.59
N LEU A 327 -19.15 10.44 -17.37
CA LEU A 327 -17.96 10.22 -16.55
C LEU A 327 -17.01 9.21 -17.22
N VAL A 328 -17.54 8.08 -17.70
CA VAL A 328 -16.73 7.08 -18.40
C VAL A 328 -16.20 7.63 -19.72
N LEU A 329 -17.00 8.37 -20.48
CA LEU A 329 -16.57 9.00 -21.73
C LEU A 329 -15.47 10.04 -21.49
N THR A 330 -15.62 10.91 -20.50
CA THR A 330 -14.58 11.90 -20.13
C THR A 330 -13.30 11.23 -19.63
N TYR A 331 -13.40 10.11 -18.90
CA TYR A 331 -12.22 9.33 -18.54
C TYR A 331 -11.52 8.76 -19.78
N VAL A 332 -12.24 8.06 -20.66
CA VAL A 332 -11.65 7.42 -21.87
C VAL A 332 -11.11 8.49 -22.81
N TYR A 333 -11.92 9.45 -23.24
CA TYR A 333 -11.52 10.43 -24.24
C TYR A 333 -10.69 11.59 -23.69
N GLY A 334 -10.75 11.85 -22.39
CA GLY A 334 -9.87 12.82 -21.73
C GLY A 334 -8.55 12.16 -21.36
N THR A 335 -8.58 11.30 -20.33
CA THR A 335 -7.34 10.82 -19.70
C THR A 335 -6.55 9.83 -20.55
N VAL A 336 -7.23 8.91 -21.26
CA VAL A 336 -6.54 7.88 -22.05
C VAL A 336 -5.96 8.50 -23.34
N VAL A 337 -6.70 9.40 -24.00
CA VAL A 337 -6.23 10.12 -25.19
C VAL A 337 -5.09 11.08 -24.84
N LEU A 338 -5.21 11.87 -23.76
CA LEU A 338 -4.11 12.73 -23.31
C LEU A 338 -2.84 11.92 -22.99
N SER A 339 -2.98 10.69 -22.48
CA SER A 339 -1.84 9.80 -22.28
C SER A 339 -1.30 9.17 -23.57
N LEU A 340 -2.06 9.12 -24.66
CA LEU A 340 -1.53 8.72 -25.98
C LEU A 340 -0.73 9.85 -26.63
N CYS A 341 -1.06 11.10 -26.33
CA CYS A 341 -0.36 12.28 -26.83
C CYS A 341 0.94 12.61 -26.08
N ARG A 342 1.16 12.04 -24.88
CA ARG A 342 2.38 12.18 -24.07
C ARG A 342 3.31 10.99 -24.28
#